data_AF-A0A374UQ56-F1
#
_entry.id   AF-A0A374UQ56-F1
#
_cell.length_a   1.000
_cell.length_b   1.000
_cell.length_c   1.000
_cell.angle_alpha   90.00
_cell.angle_beta   90.00
_cell.angle_gamma   90.00
#
_symmetry.space_group_name_H-M   'P 1'
#
loop_
_entity.id
_entity.type
_entity.pdbx_description
1 polymer ?
#
loop_
_entity_poly.entity_id
_entity_poly.type
_entity_poly.pdbx_seq_one_letter_code
_entity_poly.pdbx_strand_id
1 'polypeptide(L)'
;MNDNQKLLKAKSYLDKLANGINPVTNEIVPESDTINNIHISRCLFYISDVLRNVIEGNTGSPKKKSSKAPFSITAQQLASYPFTNEPITVTEITKNINALIDADEMKGLKTTSITNWLIEIDFLEYITDEKGKNHKFPTEKGTQLGILTQERLGMYGTYKVVLYNSNAQQFILDNIDAIATYNTAKKS
;
A
#
# COMPACT_ATOMS: atom_id res chain seq x y z
N MET A 1 -14.72 34.99 26.00
CA MET A 1 -13.99 33.78 25.55
C MET A 1 -12.68 34.25 24.95
N ASN A 2 -11.53 33.87 25.52
CA ASN A 2 -10.22 34.24 24.98
C ASN A 2 -9.91 33.45 23.70
N ASP A 3 -9.01 33.93 22.85
CA ASP A 3 -8.72 33.34 21.53
C ASP A 3 -8.23 31.89 21.63
N ASN A 4 -7.45 31.56 22.65
CA ASN A 4 -7.06 30.17 22.92
C ASN A 4 -8.27 29.25 23.21
N GLN A 5 -9.28 29.74 23.92
CA GLN A 5 -10.50 28.98 24.19
C GLN A 5 -11.34 28.77 22.93
N LYS A 6 -11.34 29.74 21.99
CA LYS A 6 -11.98 29.61 20.68
C LYS A 6 -11.28 28.54 19.83
N LEU A 7 -9.94 28.51 19.84
CA LEU A 7 -9.15 27.51 19.12
C LEU A 7 -9.38 26.09 19.67
N LEU A 8 -9.37 25.92 21.01
CA LEU A 8 -9.68 24.64 21.64
C LEU A 8 -11.08 24.13 21.27
N LYS A 9 -12.08 25.03 21.26
CA LYS A 9 -13.45 24.70 20.86
C LYS A 9 -13.55 24.33 19.37
N ALA A 10 -12.89 25.08 18.49
CA ALA A 10 -12.84 24.79 17.06
C ALA A 10 -12.19 23.43 16.78
N LYS A 11 -11.08 23.11 17.45
CA LYS A 11 -10.43 21.80 17.36
C LYS A 11 -11.39 20.68 17.78
N SER A 12 -12.06 20.83 18.92
CA SER A 12 -13.02 19.84 19.40
C SER A 12 -14.16 19.60 18.40
N TYR A 13 -14.64 20.65 17.73
CA TYR A 13 -15.69 20.52 16.71
C TYR A 13 -15.18 19.77 15.48
N LEU A 14 -13.97 20.08 15.01
CA LEU A 14 -13.35 19.39 13.88
C LEU A 14 -13.11 17.91 14.19
N ASP A 15 -12.64 17.58 15.39
CA ASP A 15 -12.45 16.18 15.81
C ASP A 15 -13.77 15.40 15.81
N LYS A 16 -14.84 15.99 16.36
CA LYS A 16 -16.16 15.35 16.37
C LYS A 16 -16.68 15.12 14.95
N LEU A 17 -16.64 16.15 14.11
CA LEU A 17 -17.06 16.06 12.72
C LEU A 17 -16.24 15.03 11.92
N ALA A 18 -14.92 15.01 12.11
CA ALA A 18 -14.05 14.04 11.43
C ALA A 18 -14.34 12.59 11.84
N ASN A 19 -14.91 12.37 13.02
CA ASN A 19 -15.37 11.07 13.51
C ASN A 19 -16.86 10.80 13.22
N GLY A 20 -17.53 11.64 12.41
CA GLY A 20 -18.94 11.47 12.09
C GLY A 20 -19.87 11.77 13.27
N ILE A 21 -19.46 12.64 14.19
CA ILE A 21 -20.23 13.03 15.38
C ILE A 21 -20.65 14.49 15.25
N ASN A 22 -21.93 14.79 15.47
CA ASN A 22 -22.43 16.15 15.52
C ASN A 22 -21.78 16.90 16.69
N PRO A 23 -21.07 18.02 16.45
CA PRO A 23 -20.29 18.68 17.49
C PRO A 23 -21.14 19.36 18.58
N VAL A 24 -22.41 19.62 18.29
CA VAL A 24 -23.37 20.29 19.17
C VAL A 24 -24.22 19.29 19.93
N THR A 25 -24.80 18.30 19.24
CA THR A 25 -25.71 17.31 19.87
C THR A 25 -24.99 16.07 20.37
N ASN A 26 -23.76 15.83 19.93
CA ASN A 26 -22.96 14.65 20.26
C ASN A 26 -23.53 13.32 19.72
N GLU A 27 -24.46 13.39 18.78
CA GLU A 27 -25.06 12.25 18.10
C GLU A 27 -24.23 11.82 16.89
N ILE A 28 -24.34 10.55 16.51
CA ILE A 28 -23.70 10.03 15.29
C ILE A 28 -24.46 10.58 14.08
N VAL A 29 -23.71 11.11 13.11
CA VAL A 29 -24.24 11.63 11.86
C VAL A 29 -24.52 10.47 10.90
N PRO A 30 -25.64 10.47 10.16
CA PRO A 30 -25.98 9.41 9.20
C PRO A 30 -24.87 9.16 8.17
N GLU A 31 -24.65 7.90 7.79
CA GLU A 31 -23.60 7.51 6.83
C GLU A 31 -23.72 8.20 5.46
N SER A 32 -24.94 8.56 5.05
CA SER A 32 -25.22 9.27 3.80
C SER A 32 -24.82 10.75 3.83
N ASP A 33 -24.47 11.29 5.00
CA ASP A 33 -24.05 12.69 5.13
C ASP A 33 -22.64 12.91 4.56
N THR A 34 -22.45 14.08 3.97
CA THR A 34 -21.15 14.55 3.46
C THR A 34 -20.01 14.45 4.46
N ILE A 35 -20.27 14.60 5.77
CA ILE A 35 -19.22 14.56 6.80
C ILE A 35 -18.55 13.17 6.92
N ASN A 36 -19.30 12.12 6.58
CA ASN A 36 -18.82 10.74 6.56
C ASN A 36 -18.09 10.38 5.26
N ASN A 37 -17.99 11.31 4.30
CA ASN A 37 -17.14 11.13 3.13
C ASN A 37 -15.67 11.08 3.55
N ILE A 38 -14.98 10.00 3.16
CA ILE A 38 -13.59 9.73 3.57
C ILE A 38 -12.60 10.86 3.24
N HIS A 39 -12.82 11.64 2.17
CA HIS A 39 -11.97 12.76 1.82
C HIS A 39 -12.21 13.97 2.72
N ILE A 40 -13.46 14.22 3.08
CA ILE A 40 -13.86 15.29 3.99
C ILE A 40 -13.35 15.00 5.40
N SER A 41 -13.56 13.79 5.92
CA SER A 41 -13.07 13.40 7.24
C SER A 41 -11.54 13.54 7.35
N ARG A 42 -10.79 13.12 6.31
CA ARG A 42 -9.33 13.31 6.23
C ARG A 42 -8.90 14.79 6.24
N CYS A 43 -9.64 15.64 5.52
CA CYS A 43 -9.38 17.08 5.50
C CYS A 43 -9.59 17.70 6.89
N LEU A 44 -10.67 17.33 7.57
CA LEU A 44 -10.98 17.81 8.92
C LEU A 44 -9.93 17.36 9.95
N PHE A 45 -9.47 16.11 9.88
CA PHE A 45 -8.37 15.62 10.72
C PHE A 45 -7.08 16.40 10.49
N TYR A 46 -6.74 16.71 9.24
CA TYR A 46 -5.56 17.53 8.94
C TYR A 46 -5.68 18.93 9.57
N ILE A 47 -6.82 19.60 9.40
CA ILE A 47 -7.03 20.94 9.97
C ILE A 47 -7.02 20.90 11.51
N SER A 48 -7.62 19.86 12.12
CA SER A 48 -7.57 19.66 13.57
C SER A 48 -6.13 19.54 14.08
N ASP A 49 -5.28 18.81 13.36
CA ASP A 49 -3.86 18.68 13.72
C ASP A 49 -3.10 19.99 13.54
N VAL A 50 -3.37 20.77 12.48
CA VAL A 50 -2.82 22.12 12.32
C VAL A 50 -3.22 23.02 13.50
N LEU A 51 -4.49 23.03 13.88
CA LEU A 51 -4.98 23.78 15.04
C LEU A 51 -4.32 23.34 16.34
N ARG A 52 -4.10 22.03 16.51
CA ARG A 52 -3.39 21.47 17.67
C ARG A 52 -2.00 22.09 17.81
N ASN A 53 -1.23 22.19 16.72
CA ASN A 53 0.12 22.77 16.77
C ASN A 53 0.09 24.27 17.11
N VAL A 54 -0.90 25.02 16.57
CA VAL A 54 -1.10 26.44 16.90
C VAL A 54 -1.40 26.62 18.39
N ILE A 55 -2.26 25.77 18.97
CA ILE A 55 -2.62 25.80 20.40
C ILE A 55 -1.40 25.45 21.29
N GLU A 56 -0.60 24.47 20.87
CA GLU A 56 0.61 24.03 21.57
C GLU A 56 1.80 25.01 21.42
N GLY A 57 1.66 26.10 20.67
CA GLY A 57 2.75 27.05 20.41
C GLY A 57 3.83 26.51 19.46
N ASN A 58 3.57 25.38 18.81
CA ASN A 58 4.44 24.80 17.80
C ASN A 58 4.14 25.45 16.45
N THR A 59 4.93 26.45 16.04
CA THR A 59 4.85 27.06 14.69
C THR A 59 5.38 26.14 13.59
N GLY A 60 5.79 24.92 13.94
CA GLY A 60 6.12 23.86 12.99
C GLY A 60 4.86 23.27 12.37
N SER A 61 4.91 23.05 11.05
CA SER A 61 3.95 22.21 10.32
C SER A 61 3.61 20.92 11.08
N PRO A 62 2.38 20.38 10.94
CA PRO A 62 1.97 19.13 11.60
C PRO A 62 3.07 18.10 11.55
N LYS A 63 3.44 17.56 12.73
CA LYS A 63 4.51 16.57 12.90
C LYS A 63 4.31 15.54 11.78
N LYS A 64 5.18 15.57 10.77
CA LYS A 64 5.25 14.50 9.78
C LYS A 64 5.30 13.23 10.61
N LYS A 65 4.30 12.35 10.48
CA LYS A 65 4.45 10.95 10.92
C LYS A 65 5.86 10.57 10.50
N SER A 66 6.70 10.14 11.46
CA SER A 66 8.08 9.75 11.21
C SER A 66 8.09 9.00 9.89
N SER A 67 8.87 9.48 8.92
CA SER A 67 8.82 8.87 7.60
C SER A 67 9.31 7.45 7.78
N LYS A 68 8.39 6.48 7.71
CA LYS A 68 8.70 5.06 7.84
C LYS A 68 9.96 4.74 7.06
N ALA A 69 10.85 3.96 7.68
CA ALA A 69 12.10 3.55 7.06
C ALA A 69 11.82 2.92 5.68
N PRO A 70 12.73 3.07 4.70
CA PRO A 70 12.65 2.31 3.45
C PRO A 70 12.54 0.81 3.73
N PHE A 71 11.96 0.06 2.79
CA PHE A 71 11.89 -1.39 2.88
C PHE A 71 13.30 -1.98 3.04
N SER A 72 13.46 -2.87 4.01
CA SER A 72 14.65 -3.68 4.25
C SER A 72 14.22 -4.96 4.94
N ILE A 73 14.83 -6.08 4.59
CA ILE A 73 14.51 -7.36 5.19
C ILE A 73 15.80 -8.16 5.42
N THR A 74 15.94 -8.74 6.60
CA THR A 74 17.12 -9.54 6.94
C THR A 74 16.96 -10.99 6.47
N ALA A 75 18.08 -11.68 6.28
CA ALA A 75 18.07 -13.13 5.95
C ALA A 75 17.31 -13.96 7.02
N GLN A 76 17.39 -13.57 8.29
CA GLN A 76 16.66 -14.23 9.37
C GLN A 76 15.14 -14.07 9.25
N GLN A 77 14.67 -12.88 8.86
CA GLN A 77 13.25 -12.65 8.59
C GLN A 77 12.79 -13.44 7.37
N LEU A 78 13.57 -13.42 6.27
CA LEU A 78 13.28 -14.18 5.05
C LEU A 78 13.20 -15.69 5.29
N ALA A 79 13.99 -16.23 6.22
CA ALA A 79 13.94 -17.65 6.57
C ALA A 79 12.57 -18.09 7.14
N SER A 80 11.74 -17.14 7.61
CA SER A 80 10.38 -17.39 8.09
C SER A 80 9.31 -17.25 6.99
N TYR A 81 9.71 -17.08 5.73
CA TYR A 81 8.78 -16.94 4.62
C TYR A 81 7.94 -18.22 4.42
N PRO A 82 6.60 -18.13 4.37
CA PRO A 82 5.72 -19.30 4.28
C PRO A 82 5.64 -19.81 2.84
N PHE A 83 6.59 -20.66 2.44
CA PHE A 83 6.54 -21.31 1.13
C PHE A 83 5.33 -22.23 1.01
N THR A 84 4.66 -22.13 -0.13
CA THR A 84 3.56 -23.00 -0.53
C THR A 84 3.96 -23.85 -1.72
N ASN A 85 3.51 -25.11 -1.74
CA ASN A 85 3.66 -25.97 -2.92
C ASN A 85 2.76 -25.50 -4.07
N GLU A 86 1.60 -24.92 -3.74
CA GLU A 86 0.69 -24.35 -4.73
C GLU A 86 1.21 -23.01 -5.27
N PRO A 87 1.14 -22.77 -6.59
CA PRO A 87 1.49 -21.48 -7.18
C PRO A 87 0.59 -20.35 -6.67
N ILE A 88 1.21 -19.26 -6.20
CA ILE A 88 0.51 -18.10 -5.65
C ILE A 88 0.69 -16.87 -6.52
N THR A 89 -0.16 -15.86 -6.33
CA THR A 89 -0.07 -14.59 -7.04
C THR A 89 1.09 -13.72 -6.52
N VAL A 90 1.59 -12.80 -7.35
CA VAL A 90 2.59 -11.80 -6.90
C VAL A 90 2.08 -10.95 -5.73
N THR A 91 0.76 -10.74 -5.64
CA THR A 91 0.14 -10.03 -4.52
C THR A 91 0.25 -10.82 -3.21
N GLU A 92 0.02 -12.13 -3.26
CA GLU A 92 0.22 -13.01 -2.10
C GLU A 92 1.70 -13.07 -1.70
N ILE A 93 2.62 -13.18 -2.66
CA ILE A 93 4.07 -13.11 -2.38
C ILE A 93 4.42 -11.80 -1.66
N THR A 94 3.94 -10.66 -2.18
CA THR A 94 4.18 -9.35 -1.57
C THR A 94 3.61 -9.28 -0.15
N LYS A 95 2.41 -9.82 0.06
CA LYS A 95 1.75 -9.85 1.37
C LYS A 95 2.57 -10.69 2.36
N ASN A 96 3.03 -11.86 1.93
CA ASN A 96 3.84 -12.77 2.74
C ASN A 96 5.19 -12.11 3.11
N ILE A 97 5.86 -11.44 2.18
CA ILE A 97 7.09 -10.68 2.45
C ILE A 97 6.84 -9.55 3.46
N ASN A 98 5.77 -8.77 3.25
CA ASN A 98 5.45 -7.63 4.13
C ASN A 98 4.99 -8.06 5.53
N ALA A 99 4.55 -9.31 5.71
CA ALA A 99 4.23 -9.86 7.03
C ALA A 99 5.49 -10.18 7.87
N LEU A 100 6.68 -10.18 7.26
CA LEU A 100 7.96 -10.48 7.94
C LEU A 100 8.64 -9.22 8.50
N ILE A 101 8.10 -8.03 8.22
CA ILE A 101 8.67 -6.74 8.63
C ILE A 101 7.73 -6.01 9.61
N ASP A 102 8.29 -5.06 10.35
CA ASP A 102 7.49 -4.14 11.17
C ASP A 102 6.83 -3.10 10.28
N ALA A 103 5.54 -3.29 9.99
CA ALA A 103 4.79 -2.40 9.14
C ALA A 103 4.53 -1.03 9.77
N ASP A 104 4.69 -0.85 11.09
CA ASP A 104 4.53 0.45 11.77
C ASP A 104 5.76 1.34 11.59
N GLU A 105 6.94 0.74 11.63
CA GLU A 105 8.23 1.43 11.48
C GLU A 105 8.73 1.50 10.01
N MET A 106 8.30 0.56 9.16
CA MET A 106 8.86 0.38 7.81
C MET A 106 7.81 0.47 6.69
N LYS A 107 8.23 0.99 5.53
CA LYS A 107 7.43 0.91 4.30
C LYS A 107 7.49 -0.51 3.75
N GLY A 108 6.32 -1.10 3.52
CA GLY A 108 6.21 -2.37 2.82
C GLY A 108 6.68 -2.30 1.36
N LEU A 109 7.12 -3.44 0.86
CA LEU A 109 7.40 -3.67 -0.54
C LEU A 109 6.11 -3.51 -1.35
N LYS A 110 6.21 -2.85 -2.50
CA LYS A 110 5.09 -2.72 -3.44
C LYS A 110 5.10 -3.88 -4.40
N THR A 111 3.92 -4.44 -4.68
CA THR A 111 3.75 -5.48 -5.72
C THR A 111 4.27 -5.04 -7.08
N THR A 112 4.12 -3.75 -7.41
CA THR A 112 4.67 -3.18 -8.65
C THR A 112 6.19 -3.22 -8.73
N SER A 113 6.90 -3.23 -7.59
CA SER A 113 8.36 -3.42 -7.56
C SER A 113 8.75 -4.76 -8.12
N ILE A 114 8.11 -5.83 -7.64
CA ILE A 114 8.36 -7.19 -8.13
C ILE A 114 8.03 -7.26 -9.62
N THR A 115 6.83 -6.82 -10.03
CA THR A 115 6.45 -6.97 -11.44
C THR A 115 7.30 -6.15 -12.40
N ASN A 116 7.69 -4.93 -12.03
CA ASN A 116 8.49 -4.09 -12.92
C ASN A 116 9.92 -4.60 -13.03
N TRP A 117 10.49 -5.07 -11.92
CA TRP A 117 11.81 -5.69 -11.93
C TRP A 117 11.81 -6.96 -12.78
N LEU A 118 10.82 -7.84 -12.62
CA LEU A 118 10.68 -9.03 -13.46
C LEU A 118 10.54 -8.73 -14.96
N ILE A 119 9.92 -7.59 -15.31
CA ILE A 119 9.87 -7.12 -16.71
C ILE A 119 11.25 -6.67 -17.18
N GLU A 120 11.97 -5.90 -16.36
CA GLU A 120 13.32 -5.44 -16.69
C GLU A 120 14.27 -6.60 -17.01
N ILE A 121 14.17 -7.69 -16.25
CA ILE A 121 15.03 -8.87 -16.41
C ILE A 121 14.45 -9.94 -17.35
N ASP A 122 13.40 -9.60 -18.10
CA ASP A 122 12.78 -10.40 -19.16
C ASP A 122 12.12 -11.71 -18.70
N PHE A 123 11.56 -11.73 -17.48
CA PHE A 123 10.72 -12.84 -16.98
C PHE A 123 9.22 -12.56 -17.12
N LEU A 124 8.84 -11.30 -17.28
CA LEU A 124 7.48 -10.87 -17.59
C LEU A 124 7.51 -9.89 -18.77
N GLU A 125 6.41 -9.82 -19.51
CA GLU A 125 6.22 -8.87 -20.60
C GLU A 125 4.82 -8.27 -20.57
N TYR A 126 4.65 -7.14 -21.26
CA TYR A 126 3.33 -6.58 -21.52
C TYR A 126 2.82 -7.06 -22.86
N ILE A 127 1.63 -7.66 -22.85
CA ILE A 127 0.87 -7.98 -24.06
C ILE A 127 -0.34 -7.06 -24.10
N THR A 128 -0.45 -6.29 -25.18
CA THR A 128 -1.62 -5.44 -25.44
C THR A 128 -2.71 -6.29 -26.10
N ASP A 129 -3.92 -6.28 -25.53
CA ASP A 129 -5.07 -6.94 -26.14
C ASP A 129 -5.64 -6.14 -27.33
N GLU A 130 -6.60 -6.73 -28.04
CA GLU A 130 -7.30 -6.12 -29.17
C GLU A 130 -8.01 -4.80 -28.82
N LYS A 131 -8.23 -4.54 -27.52
CA LYS A 131 -8.87 -3.33 -26.97
C LYS A 131 -7.85 -2.29 -26.51
N GLY A 132 -6.56 -2.49 -26.74
CA GLY A 132 -5.49 -1.57 -26.36
C GLY A 132 -5.10 -1.64 -24.88
N LYS A 133 -5.57 -2.65 -24.12
CA LYS A 133 -5.25 -2.79 -22.70
C LYS A 133 -4.02 -3.67 -22.51
N ASN A 134 -3.09 -3.21 -21.69
CA ASN A 134 -1.88 -3.95 -21.36
C ASN A 134 -2.12 -4.97 -20.25
N HIS A 135 -1.65 -6.19 -20.48
CA HIS A 135 -1.70 -7.30 -19.54
C HIS A 135 -0.29 -7.85 -19.35
N LYS A 136 0.02 -8.34 -18.15
CA LYS A 136 1.33 -8.94 -17.86
C LYS A 136 1.27 -10.44 -18.08
N PHE A 137 2.26 -10.97 -18.80
CA PHE A 137 2.41 -12.39 -19.10
C PHE A 137 3.84 -12.87 -18.85
N PRO A 138 4.05 -14.14 -18.47
CA PRO A 138 5.38 -14.71 -18.40
C PRO A 138 5.97 -14.87 -19.80
N THR A 139 7.24 -14.51 -19.95
CA THR A 139 8.03 -14.86 -21.12
C THR A 139 8.36 -16.37 -21.12
N GLU A 140 9.05 -16.86 -22.14
CA GLU A 140 9.57 -18.24 -22.13
C GLU A 140 10.48 -18.49 -20.92
N LYS A 141 11.38 -17.54 -20.64
CA LYS A 141 12.28 -17.55 -19.47
C LYS A 141 11.50 -17.51 -18.16
N GLY A 142 10.44 -16.68 -18.10
CA GLY A 142 9.46 -16.65 -17.02
C GLY A 142 8.84 -18.02 -16.74
N THR A 143 8.39 -18.68 -17.81
CA THR A 143 7.75 -19.99 -17.75
C THR A 143 8.72 -21.07 -17.26
N GLN A 144 9.96 -21.07 -17.77
CA GLN A 144 11.01 -22.01 -17.33
C GLN A 144 11.37 -21.84 -15.84
N LEU A 145 11.31 -20.61 -15.31
CA LEU A 145 11.51 -20.35 -13.88
C LEU A 145 10.37 -20.92 -13.02
N GLY A 146 9.17 -21.04 -13.59
CA GLY A 146 7.98 -21.46 -12.86
C GLY A 146 6.92 -20.37 -12.67
N ILE A 147 6.94 -19.34 -13.52
CA ILE A 147 5.84 -18.36 -13.63
C ILE A 147 4.81 -18.92 -14.62
N LEU A 148 3.57 -19.06 -14.18
CA LEU A 148 2.51 -19.74 -14.91
C LEU A 148 1.34 -18.80 -15.16
N THR A 149 0.49 -19.15 -16.13
CA THR A 149 -0.83 -18.52 -16.27
C THR A 149 -1.94 -19.52 -16.06
N GLN A 150 -3.01 -19.09 -15.38
CA GLN A 150 -4.21 -19.88 -15.16
C GLN A 150 -5.44 -19.05 -15.52
N GLU A 151 -6.41 -19.66 -16.21
CA GLU A 151 -7.70 -19.02 -16.46
C GLU A 151 -8.59 -19.09 -15.21
N ARG A 152 -9.18 -17.96 -14.86
CA ARG A 152 -10.12 -17.81 -13.75
C ARG A 152 -11.40 -17.16 -14.25
N LEU A 153 -12.54 -17.56 -13.67
CA LEU A 153 -13.82 -16.91 -13.87
C LEU A 153 -13.93 -15.70 -12.93
N GLY A 154 -14.08 -14.52 -13.52
CA GLY A 154 -14.40 -13.28 -12.81
C GLY A 154 -15.81 -12.80 -13.11
N MET A 155 -16.21 -11.69 -12.48
CA MET A 155 -17.52 -11.06 -12.66
C MET A 155 -17.83 -10.68 -14.13
N TYR A 156 -16.79 -10.42 -14.92
CA TYR A 156 -16.90 -9.95 -16.31
C TYR A 156 -16.45 -11.00 -17.35
N GLY A 157 -16.33 -12.26 -16.94
CA GLY A 157 -15.87 -13.35 -17.80
C GLY A 157 -14.52 -13.94 -17.37
N THR A 158 -13.94 -14.75 -18.25
CA THR A 158 -12.66 -15.41 -18.01
C THR A 158 -11.50 -14.41 -18.10
N TYR A 159 -10.56 -14.52 -17.17
CA TYR A 159 -9.31 -13.74 -17.18
C TYR A 159 -8.14 -14.65 -16.84
N LYS A 160 -6.95 -14.29 -17.34
CA LYS A 160 -5.71 -15.01 -17.01
C LYS A 160 -5.06 -14.36 -15.79
N VAL A 161 -4.73 -15.17 -14.80
CA VAL A 161 -3.93 -14.79 -13.64
C VAL A 161 -2.51 -15.31 -13.79
N VAL A 162 -1.52 -14.51 -13.39
CA VAL A 162 -0.11 -14.93 -13.34
C VAL A 162 0.18 -15.48 -11.94
N LEU A 163 0.73 -16.69 -11.88
CA LEU A 163 1.04 -17.42 -10.67
C LEU A 163 2.52 -17.80 -10.62
N TYR A 164 3.05 -18.00 -9.41
CA TYR A 164 4.45 -18.24 -9.14
C TYR A 164 4.58 -19.48 -8.27
N ASN A 165 5.18 -20.54 -8.82
CA ASN A 165 5.48 -21.74 -8.03
C ASN A 165 6.59 -21.48 -7.01
N SER A 166 6.96 -22.49 -6.21
CA SER A 166 8.00 -22.37 -5.19
C SER A 166 9.36 -21.90 -5.73
N ASN A 167 9.76 -22.34 -6.93
CA ASN A 167 11.02 -21.92 -7.55
C ASN A 167 11.01 -20.44 -7.92
N ALA A 168 9.92 -19.96 -8.54
CA ALA A 168 9.76 -18.56 -8.87
C ALA A 168 9.64 -17.66 -7.62
N GLN A 169 9.01 -18.17 -6.55
CA GLN A 169 8.99 -17.50 -5.24
C GLN A 169 10.39 -17.36 -4.65
N GLN A 170 11.18 -18.43 -4.63
CA GLN A 170 12.55 -18.42 -4.12
C GLN A 170 13.41 -17.43 -4.90
N PHE A 171 13.33 -17.43 -6.22
CA PHE A 171 14.06 -16.48 -7.06
C PHE A 171 13.72 -15.02 -6.75
N ILE A 172 12.45 -14.70 -6.44
CA ILE A 172 12.06 -13.35 -6.00
C ILE A 172 12.70 -13.00 -4.66
N LEU A 173 12.72 -13.93 -3.71
CA LEU A 173 13.30 -13.73 -2.38
C LEU A 173 14.83 -13.57 -2.45
N ASP A 174 15.51 -14.34 -3.29
CA ASP A 174 16.96 -14.26 -3.50
C ASP A 174 17.40 -12.91 -4.08
N ASN A 175 16.50 -12.21 -4.78
CA ASN A 175 16.76 -10.93 -5.43
C ASN A 175 16.03 -9.76 -4.75
N ILE A 176 15.59 -9.93 -3.51
CA ILE A 176 14.69 -8.97 -2.84
C ILE A 176 15.29 -7.57 -2.70
N ASP A 177 16.60 -7.47 -2.46
CA ASP A 177 17.31 -6.19 -2.34
C ASP A 177 17.37 -5.42 -3.67
N ALA A 178 17.58 -6.14 -4.78
CA ALA A 178 17.55 -5.57 -6.11
C ALA A 178 16.14 -5.06 -6.46
N ILE A 179 15.11 -5.84 -6.11
CA ILE A 179 13.71 -5.45 -6.29
C ILE A 179 13.35 -4.21 -5.46
N ALA A 180 13.83 -4.14 -4.21
CA ALA A 180 13.55 -3.02 -3.32
C ALA A 180 14.14 -1.69 -3.83
N THR A 181 15.35 -1.75 -4.40
CA THR A 181 16.10 -0.58 -4.90
C THR A 181 15.68 -0.14 -6.30
N TYR A 182 15.17 -1.05 -7.14
CA TYR A 182 14.78 -0.77 -8.52
C TYR A 182 13.79 0.42 -8.64
N ASN A 183 12.76 0.44 -7.80
CA ASN A 183 11.73 1.49 -7.83
C ASN A 183 12.13 2.78 -7.11
N THR A 184 13.17 2.77 -6.27
CA THR A 184 13.72 3.99 -5.67
C THR A 184 14.63 4.74 -6.64
N ALA A 185 15.38 4.01 -7.48
CA ALA A 185 16.30 4.60 -8.45
C ALA A 185 15.59 5.34 -9.61
N LYS A 186 14.44 4.84 -10.07
CA LYS A 186 13.66 5.48 -11.17
C LYS A 186 12.92 6.77 -10.79
N LYS A 187 12.97 7.18 -9.52
CA LYS A 187 12.32 8.41 -9.01
C LYS A 187 13.29 9.56 -8.71
N SER A 188 14.60 9.31 -8.83
CA SER A 188 15.67 10.32 -8.75
C SER A 188 16.11 10.69 -10.16
#